data_AF-A0A183HMN8-F1
#
_entry.id   AF-A0A183HMN8-F1
#
_cell.length_a   1.000
_cell.length_b   1.000
_cell.length_c   1.000
_cell.angle_alpha   90.00
_cell.angle_beta   90.00
_cell.angle_gamma   90.00
#
_symmetry.space_group_name_H-M   'P 1'
#
loop_
_entity.id
_entity.type
_entity.pdbx_description
1 polymer ?
#
loop_
_entity_poly.entity_id
_entity_poly.type
_entity_poly.pdbx_seq_one_letter_code
_entity_poly.pdbx_strand_id
1 'polypeptide(L)'
;MVQEEIRYDLVKEWLLNEETGTLKSPYSNLCITDDEKGMLILHYCNMTAGRWTLDETNGRLLKNNQCAALLLSGSGDQKHALVLMPCDVTDERQRWMFEKPPAF
;
A
#
# COMPACT_ATOMS: atom_id res chain seq x y z
N MET A 1 -10.19 30.57 -22.24
CA MET A 1 -10.51 29.13 -22.22
C MET A 1 -9.34 28.48 -21.50
N VAL A 2 -9.40 28.41 -20.17
CA VAL A 2 -8.25 28.13 -19.31
C VAL A 2 -8.61 26.91 -18.47
N GLN A 3 -7.93 25.80 -18.74
CA GLN A 3 -7.50 24.82 -17.74
C GLN A 3 -8.60 24.08 -16.95
N GLU A 4 -9.48 23.36 -17.64
CA GLU A 4 -10.22 22.23 -17.05
C GLU A 4 -9.45 20.90 -17.26
N GLU A 5 -8.18 20.90 -16.90
CA GLU A 5 -7.36 19.68 -16.85
C GLU A 5 -6.95 19.39 -15.41
N ILE A 6 -7.89 19.54 -14.46
CA ILE A 6 -7.80 18.83 -13.18
C ILE A 6 -8.19 17.39 -13.49
N ARG A 7 -7.20 16.70 -14.05
CA ARG A 7 -7.23 15.27 -14.36
C ARG A 7 -7.68 14.51 -13.12
N TYR A 8 -8.39 13.44 -13.41
CA TYR A 8 -8.82 12.40 -12.48
C TYR A 8 -7.62 11.69 -11.79
N ASP A 9 -6.83 12.40 -10.98
CA ASP A 9 -5.91 11.82 -9.98
C ASP A 9 -6.66 11.46 -8.69
N LEU A 10 -7.93 11.07 -8.83
CA LEU A 10 -8.74 10.61 -7.74
C LEU A 10 -8.27 9.20 -7.36
N VAL A 11 -7.62 9.11 -6.21
CA VAL A 11 -7.31 7.91 -5.42
C VAL A 11 -5.95 7.25 -5.70
N LYS A 12 -4.89 7.80 -5.11
CA LYS A 12 -3.67 7.04 -4.72
C LYS A 12 -3.13 7.40 -3.34
N GLU A 13 -3.98 7.90 -2.45
CA GLU A 13 -3.61 8.28 -1.10
C GLU A 13 -4.09 7.25 -0.07
N TRP A 14 -3.24 6.98 0.92
CA TRP A 14 -3.53 6.09 2.04
C TRP A 14 -3.10 6.75 3.33
N LEU A 15 -3.98 6.73 4.33
CA LEU A 15 -3.73 7.28 5.65
C LEU A 15 -3.28 6.15 6.58
N LEU A 16 -2.04 6.22 7.07
CA LEU A 16 -1.60 5.37 8.16
C LEU A 16 -2.06 5.98 9.49
N ASN A 17 -2.85 5.22 10.25
CA ASN A 17 -3.04 5.50 11.67
C ASN A 17 -1.91 4.81 12.45
N GLU A 18 -1.01 5.59 13.05
CA GLU A 18 0.16 5.06 13.79
C GLU A 18 -0.24 4.33 15.08
N GLU A 19 -1.33 4.74 15.73
CA GLU A 19 -1.80 4.12 16.98
C GLU A 19 -2.33 2.70 16.74
N THR A 20 -3.11 2.51 15.67
CA THR A 20 -3.74 1.23 15.32
C THR A 20 -2.93 0.43 14.30
N GLY A 21 -2.04 1.07 13.55
CA GLY A 21 -1.33 0.46 12.43
C GLY A 21 -2.22 0.17 11.21
N THR A 22 -3.35 0.86 11.04
CA THR A 22 -4.25 0.63 9.89
C THR A 22 -3.93 1.57 8.73
N LEU A 23 -3.78 1.04 7.52
CA LEU A 23 -3.72 1.82 6.27
C LEU A 23 -5.13 2.00 5.70
N LYS A 24 -5.73 3.17 5.91
CA LYS A 24 -7.12 3.47 5.57
C LYS A 24 -7.22 4.35 4.33
N SER A 25 -8.23 4.09 3.50
CA SER A 25 -8.63 5.00 2.42
C SER A 25 -9.22 6.30 3.01
N PRO A 26 -8.76 7.50 2.61
CA PRO A 26 -9.34 8.75 3.08
C PRO A 26 -10.79 8.95 2.61
N TYR A 27 -11.23 8.21 1.59
CA TYR A 27 -12.54 8.39 0.94
C TYR A 27 -13.54 7.27 1.26
N SER A 28 -13.15 6.24 2.03
CA SER A 28 -14.03 5.11 2.36
C SER A 28 -13.68 4.47 3.71
N ASN A 29 -14.49 3.50 4.14
CA ASN A 29 -14.20 2.68 5.33
C ASN A 29 -13.39 1.41 5.01
N LEU A 30 -12.67 1.42 3.89
CA LEU A 30 -11.78 0.35 3.47
C LEU A 30 -10.36 0.60 3.93
N CYS A 31 -9.69 -0.47 4.34
CA CYS A 31 -8.30 -0.53 4.72
C CYS A 31 -7.56 -1.56 3.86
N ILE A 32 -6.26 -1.34 3.65
CA ILE A 32 -5.38 -2.34 3.06
C ILE A 32 -5.12 -3.43 4.11
N THR A 33 -5.33 -4.68 3.71
CA THR A 33 -4.96 -5.89 4.48
C THR A 33 -4.47 -6.97 3.53
N ASP A 34 -4.02 -8.10 4.06
CA ASP A 34 -3.70 -9.31 3.31
C ASP A 34 -4.82 -10.36 3.42
N ASP A 35 -4.94 -11.19 2.39
CA ASP A 35 -5.71 -12.44 2.42
C ASP A 35 -4.88 -13.60 3.00
N GLU A 36 -5.45 -14.81 3.07
CA GLU A 36 -4.77 -16.00 3.60
C GLU A 36 -3.50 -16.39 2.82
N LYS A 37 -3.32 -15.88 1.60
CA LYS A 37 -2.15 -16.13 0.73
C LYS A 37 -1.12 -15.01 0.83
N GLY A 38 -1.36 -13.99 1.66
CA GLY A 38 -0.52 -12.80 1.76
C GLY A 38 -0.74 -11.81 0.63
N MET A 39 -1.76 -11.96 -0.22
CA MET A 39 -2.08 -10.99 -1.27
C MET A 39 -2.78 -9.78 -0.65
N LEU A 40 -2.34 -8.59 -1.00
CA LEU A 40 -2.91 -7.35 -0.48
C LEU A 40 -4.23 -7.03 -1.16
N ILE A 41 -5.26 -6.85 -0.33
CA ILE A 41 -6.66 -6.63 -0.69
C ILE A 41 -7.22 -5.43 0.09
N LEU A 42 -8.38 -4.94 -0.34
CA LEU A 42 -9.16 -3.97 0.42
C LEU A 42 -10.25 -4.68 1.21
N HIS A 43 -10.36 -4.33 2.49
CA HIS A 43 -11.39 -4.87 3.36
C HIS A 43 -11.90 -3.79 4.33
N TYR A 44 -13.09 -3.95 4.88
CA TYR A 44 -13.57 -3.10 5.96
C TYR A 44 -12.57 -3.05 7.12
N CYS A 45 -12.21 -1.85 7.57
CA CYS A 45 -11.17 -1.63 8.56
C CYS A 45 -11.38 -2.39 9.89
N ASN A 46 -12.63 -2.56 10.33
CA ASN A 46 -12.97 -3.31 11.54
C ASN A 46 -12.77 -4.82 11.44
N MET A 47 -12.50 -5.34 10.24
CA MET A 47 -12.26 -6.75 9.96
C MET A 47 -10.80 -7.00 9.53
N THR A 48 -9.93 -6.00 9.64
CA THR A 48 -8.49 -6.15 9.38
C THR A 48 -7.74 -6.56 10.64
N ALA A 49 -6.66 -7.32 10.46
CA ALA A 49 -5.77 -7.75 11.54
C ALA A 49 -4.32 -7.38 11.21
N GLY A 50 -3.47 -7.35 12.24
CA GLY A 50 -2.07 -6.94 12.13
C GLY A 50 -1.90 -5.43 12.06
N ARG A 51 -0.63 -4.98 12.09
CA ARG A 51 -0.26 -3.56 12.07
C ARG A 51 0.69 -3.29 10.91
N TRP A 52 0.35 -2.28 10.13
CA TRP A 52 1.25 -1.69 9.14
C TRP A 52 2.27 -0.79 9.80
N THR A 53 3.48 -0.78 9.26
CA THR A 53 4.55 0.12 9.68
C THR A 53 5.32 0.61 8.47
N LEU A 54 5.57 1.91 8.44
CA LEU A 54 6.42 2.55 7.44
C LEU A 54 7.83 2.58 7.99
N ASP A 55 8.74 1.86 7.35
CA ASP A 55 10.16 2.01 7.55
C ASP A 55 10.68 2.94 6.46
N GLU A 56 10.54 4.24 6.68
CA GLU A 56 10.99 5.27 5.73
C GLU A 56 12.52 5.23 5.53
N THR A 57 13.26 4.78 6.55
CA THR A 57 14.73 4.72 6.50
C THR A 57 15.20 3.70 5.47
N ASN A 58 14.57 2.53 5.43
CA ASN A 58 14.90 1.47 4.48
C ASN A 58 13.96 1.41 3.27
N GLY A 59 13.01 2.36 3.18
CA GLY A 59 12.00 2.40 2.13
C GLY A 59 11.13 1.14 2.10
N ARG A 60 10.63 0.69 3.26
CA ARG A 60 9.84 -0.56 3.36
C ARG A 60 8.47 -0.30 3.97
N LEU A 61 7.49 -1.02 3.43
CA LEU A 61 6.17 -1.13 4.04
C LEU A 61 6.05 -2.51 4.68
N LEU A 62 5.86 -2.54 5.99
CA LEU A 62 5.92 -3.75 6.80
C LEU A 62 4.57 -4.12 7.37
N LYS A 63 4.29 -5.42 7.46
CA LYS A 63 3.19 -5.99 8.24
C LYS A 63 3.61 -7.35 8.78
N ASN A 64 3.45 -7.58 10.08
CA ASN A 64 3.77 -8.87 10.73
C ASN A 64 5.19 -9.41 10.39
N ASN A 65 6.20 -8.54 10.39
CA ASN A 65 7.59 -8.82 9.99
C ASN A 65 7.79 -9.26 8.53
N GLN A 66 6.79 -9.07 7.67
CA GLN A 66 6.87 -9.27 6.23
C GLN A 66 6.90 -7.92 5.52
N CYS A 67 7.49 -7.92 4.33
CA CYS A 67 7.59 -6.77 3.47
C CYS A 67 6.54 -6.84 2.36
N ALA A 68 5.87 -5.73 2.12
CA ALA A 68 5.04 -5.58 0.93
C ALA A 68 5.93 -5.55 -0.31
N ALA A 69 5.55 -6.29 -1.35
CA ALA A 69 6.29 -6.41 -2.60
C ALA A 69 5.35 -6.26 -3.80
N LEU A 70 5.83 -5.62 -4.86
CA LEU A 70 5.15 -5.59 -6.15
C LEU A 70 5.58 -6.78 -7.02
N LEU A 71 4.65 -7.71 -7.25
CA LEU A 71 4.82 -8.78 -8.24
C LEU A 71 4.28 -8.32 -9.59
N LEU A 72 5.20 -8.13 -10.53
CA LEU A 72 4.88 -7.85 -11.93
C LEU A 72 4.57 -9.18 -12.62
N SER A 73 3.49 -9.22 -13.40
CA SER A 73 3.22 -10.36 -14.27
C SER A 73 4.14 -10.30 -15.49
N GLY A 74 4.79 -11.43 -15.80
CA GLY A 74 5.56 -11.59 -17.02
C GLY A 74 4.73 -11.98 -18.26
N SER A 75 3.44 -12.30 -18.09
CA SER A 75 2.54 -12.71 -19.16
C SER A 75 1.30 -11.82 -19.23
N GLY A 76 0.81 -11.57 -20.46
CA GLY A 76 -0.22 -10.55 -20.75
C GLY A 76 -1.57 -10.71 -20.04
N ASP A 77 -1.80 -11.83 -19.36
CA ASP A 77 -3.09 -12.15 -18.73
C ASP A 77 -3.11 -12.05 -17.19
N GLN A 78 -1.96 -12.00 -16.49
CA GLN A 78 -1.98 -11.83 -15.03
C GLN A 78 -1.85 -10.36 -14.62
N LYS A 79 -2.67 -9.94 -13.66
CA LYS A 79 -2.64 -8.60 -13.09
C LYS A 79 -1.44 -8.47 -12.14
N HIS A 80 -0.84 -7.28 -12.09
CA HIS A 80 0.12 -6.94 -11.05
C HIS A 80 -0.50 -7.15 -9.67
N ALA A 81 0.26 -7.73 -8.75
CA ALA A 81 -0.21 -8.02 -7.41
C ALA A 81 0.72 -7.40 -6.39
N LEU A 82 0.14 -6.89 -5.30
CA LEU A 82 0.88 -6.54 -4.10
C LEU A 82 0.77 -7.71 -3.13
N VAL A 83 1.89 -8.15 -2.57
CA VAL A 83 1.94 -9.31 -1.68
C VAL A 83 2.82 -9.04 -0.47
N LEU A 84 2.57 -9.76 0.63
CA LEU A 84 3.48 -9.86 1.77
C LEU A 84 4.41 -11.05 1.57
N MET A 85 5.70 -10.80 1.72
CA MET A 85 6.72 -11.84 1.63
C MET A 85 7.86 -11.58 2.62
N PRO A 86 8.74 -12.57 2.90
CA PRO A 86 9.92 -12.34 3.73
C PRO A 86 10.74 -11.15 3.21
N CYS A 87 11.20 -10.32 4.14
CA CYS A 87 11.98 -9.15 3.81
C CYS A 87 13.36 -9.53 3.27
N ASP A 88 13.71 -9.00 2.09
CA ASP A 88 15.02 -9.14 1.46
C ASP A 88 15.55 -7.74 1.08
N VAL A 89 16.71 -7.36 1.62
CA VAL A 89 17.36 -6.06 1.39
C VAL A 89 17.76 -5.83 -0.07
N THR A 90 17.94 -6.92 -0.81
CA THR A 90 18.34 -6.91 -2.22
C THR A 90 17.16 -6.90 -3.18
N ASP A 91 15.95 -7.23 -2.70
CA ASP A 91 14.75 -7.28 -3.54
C ASP A 91 14.15 -5.89 -3.75
N GLU A 92 14.37 -5.34 -4.95
CA GLU A 92 13.89 -4.01 -5.33
C GLU A 92 12.36 -3.90 -5.38
N ARG A 93 11.66 -5.03 -5.52
CA ARG A 93 10.18 -5.05 -5.51
C ARG A 93 9.60 -4.70 -4.15
N GLN A 94 10.42 -4.75 -3.10
CA GLN A 94 10.06 -4.45 -1.72
C GLN A 94 10.39 -3.00 -1.33
N ARG A 95 10.87 -2.17 -2.28
CA ARG A 95 11.22 -0.77 -2.04
C ARG A 95 10.03 0.14 -2.34
N TRP A 96 9.71 0.99 -1.38
CA TRP A 96 8.60 1.93 -1.40
C TRP A 96 9.09 3.33 -1.09
N MET A 97 8.50 4.31 -1.76
CA MET A 97 8.68 5.72 -1.46
C MET A 97 7.36 6.27 -0.93
N PHE A 98 7.41 6.95 0.20
CA PHE A 98 6.24 7.52 0.86
C PHE A 98 6.24 9.02 0.63
N GLU A 99 5.34 9.47 -0.25
CA GLU A 99 5.18 10.88 -0.56
C GLU A 99 4.15 11.49 0.40
N LYS A 100 4.52 12.62 1.00
CA LYS A 100 3.56 13.44 1.75
C LYS A 100 2.83 14.33 0.75
N PRO A 101 1.49 14.48 0.87
CA PRO A 101 0.77 15.40 0.01
C PRO A 101 1.35 16.81 0.19
N PRO A 102 1.40 17.64 -0.87
CA PRO A 102 1.85 19.01 -0.76
C PRO A 102 1.01 19.74 0.29
N ALA A 103 1.69 20.45 1.20
CA ALA A 103 1.01 21.32 2.15
C ALA A 103 0.38 22.49 1.37
N PHE A 104 -0.94 22.66 1.50
CA PHE A 104 -1.68 23.78 0.95
C PHE A 104 -1.76 24.93 1.96
#